data_AF-E4PF33-F1
#
_entry.id   AF-E4PF33-F1
#
_cell.length_a   1.000
_cell.length_b   1.000
_cell.length_c   1.000
_cell.angle_alpha   90.00
_cell.angle_beta   90.00
_cell.angle_gamma   90.00
#
_symmetry.space_group_name_H-M   'P 1'
#
loop_
_entity.id
_entity.type
_entity.pdbx_description
1 polymer ?
#
loop_
_entity_poly.entity_id
_entity_poly.type
_entity_poly.pdbx_seq_one_letter_code
_entity_poly.pdbx_strand_id
1 'polypeptide(L)'
;MQDSAFYDVTLKNFAAPWTNEAMSKFVPLNDYIATVIGLVRDGEDFRKVLYDDVLYIGNASLNLPNYSTSNNNHYESLENSGASLKDNLERVNQSTYTGLPPSATAGVITSRASARAFFSAGTNRAMFRFTLINHMCNDLEQVADVTLPTDRIRQDVSRSPGGDSRVFLNNCVGCHTGMDPMTQAFAYYDYEYDANTDPDGELGRLVYNAIGETDPETGSRVQAKYHINSATFEQGYVTPDDSWDNYWRQGANRRLGWDPSLPGSGSGAKSLGMEFANSEAFAECQVKKVFENVCLRPPSDSADRSQVSSMVASFASQGYDLKQVFAESAVYCMGE
;
A
#
# COMPACT_ATOMS: atom_id res chain seq x y z
N MET A 1 -17.24 3.17 20.12
CA MET A 1 -16.01 3.84 19.60
C MET A 1 -15.75 5.22 20.23
N GLN A 2 -16.29 5.49 21.43
CA GLN A 2 -15.94 6.69 22.21
C GLN A 2 -14.74 6.46 23.16
N ASP A 3 -14.49 5.20 23.50
CA ASP A 3 -13.34 4.78 24.30
C ASP A 3 -12.03 4.94 23.50
N SER A 4 -10.99 5.47 24.13
CA SER A 4 -9.68 5.66 23.48
C SER A 4 -9.02 4.32 23.14
N ALA A 5 -9.30 3.26 23.90
CA ALA A 5 -8.75 1.93 23.67
C ALA A 5 -9.07 1.37 22.28
N PHE A 6 -10.18 1.78 21.66
CA PHE A 6 -10.48 1.44 20.28
C PHE A 6 -9.40 1.96 19.31
N TYR A 7 -8.86 3.14 19.55
CA TYR A 7 -7.81 3.75 18.71
C TYR A 7 -6.43 3.27 19.14
N ASP A 8 -6.16 3.31 20.45
CA ASP A 8 -4.86 3.05 21.06
C ASP A 8 -4.45 1.57 20.94
N VAL A 9 -5.43 0.66 20.94
CA VAL A 9 -5.20 -0.79 20.93
C VAL A 9 -5.80 -1.45 19.70
N THR A 10 -7.11 -1.30 19.45
CA THR A 10 -7.78 -2.05 18.38
C THR A 10 -7.28 -1.62 17.01
N LEU A 11 -7.38 -0.33 16.67
CA LEU A 11 -6.94 0.17 15.36
C LEU A 11 -5.41 0.13 15.18
N LYS A 12 -4.63 0.36 16.25
CA LYS A 12 -3.18 0.18 16.21
C LYS A 12 -2.81 -1.25 15.79
N ASN A 13 -3.34 -2.25 16.49
CA ASN A 13 -3.06 -3.67 16.19
C ASN A 13 -3.66 -4.11 14.85
N PHE A 14 -4.76 -3.50 14.42
CA PHE A 14 -5.38 -3.74 13.12
C PHE A 14 -4.48 -3.32 11.95
N ALA A 15 -3.86 -2.14 12.04
CA ALA A 15 -3.01 -1.61 10.98
C ALA A 15 -1.55 -2.09 11.05
N ALA A 16 -1.05 -2.44 12.24
CA ALA A 16 0.34 -2.82 12.46
C ALA A 16 0.90 -3.89 11.49
N PRO A 17 0.20 -5.00 11.22
CA PRO A 17 0.64 -6.02 10.26
C PRO A 17 0.88 -5.50 8.84
N TRP A 18 0.29 -4.37 8.46
CA TRP A 18 0.40 -3.85 7.09
C TRP A 18 1.71 -3.06 6.86
N THR A 19 2.48 -2.85 7.93
CA THR A 19 3.64 -1.94 7.93
C THR A 19 4.99 -2.66 7.92
N ASN A 20 4.98 -3.99 7.84
CA ASN A 20 6.19 -4.82 7.86
C ASN A 20 5.99 -6.13 7.10
N GLU A 21 7.07 -6.69 6.55
CA GLU A 21 7.01 -7.93 5.74
C GLU A 21 6.59 -9.16 6.56
N ALA A 22 6.87 -9.17 7.86
CA ALA A 22 6.53 -10.27 8.75
C ALA A 22 5.03 -10.31 9.12
N MET A 23 4.25 -9.30 8.71
CA MET A 23 2.83 -9.13 9.08
C MET A 23 2.60 -9.20 10.59
N SER A 24 3.59 -8.73 11.37
CA SER A 24 3.54 -8.75 12.82
C SER A 24 2.74 -7.57 13.35
N LYS A 25 1.93 -7.80 14.38
CA LYS A 25 1.30 -6.75 15.19
C LYS A 25 2.26 -6.13 16.21
N PHE A 26 3.42 -6.76 16.45
CA PHE A 26 4.40 -6.33 17.44
C PHE A 26 5.41 -5.36 16.81
N VAL A 27 4.91 -4.20 16.41
CA VAL A 27 5.73 -3.08 15.93
C VAL A 27 5.34 -1.79 16.66
N PRO A 28 6.27 -0.83 16.80
CA PRO A 28 5.93 0.49 17.34
C PRO A 28 4.87 1.19 16.48
N LEU A 29 4.16 2.15 17.08
CA LEU A 29 3.41 3.14 16.32
C LEU A 29 4.33 3.80 15.28
N ASN A 30 3.79 4.04 14.09
CA ASN A 30 4.49 4.69 12.99
C ASN A 30 3.51 5.53 12.16
N ASP A 31 4.01 6.22 11.14
CA ASP A 31 3.21 7.13 10.32
C ASP A 31 2.10 6.46 9.53
N TYR A 32 2.33 5.24 9.04
CA TYR A 32 1.30 4.44 8.39
C TYR A 32 0.18 4.11 9.39
N ILE A 33 0.50 3.51 10.54
CA ILE A 33 -0.49 3.14 11.56
C ILE A 33 -1.28 4.39 12.01
N ALA A 34 -0.59 5.48 12.33
CA ALA A 34 -1.22 6.73 12.76
C ALA A 34 -2.17 7.29 11.68
N THR A 35 -1.79 7.19 10.40
CA THR A 35 -2.63 7.66 9.28
C THR A 35 -3.89 6.81 9.13
N VAL A 36 -3.79 5.48 9.28
CA VAL A 36 -4.98 4.60 9.30
C VAL A 36 -5.90 4.95 10.47
N ILE A 37 -5.34 5.09 11.68
CA ILE A 37 -6.11 5.46 12.87
C ILE A 37 -6.82 6.80 12.66
N GLY A 38 -6.11 7.80 12.15
CA GLY A 38 -6.64 9.14 11.90
C GLY A 38 -7.80 9.15 10.90
N LEU A 39 -7.63 8.49 9.74
CA LEU A 39 -8.70 8.39 8.73
C LEU A 39 -9.97 7.73 9.30
N VAL A 40 -9.82 6.63 10.04
CA VAL A 40 -10.96 5.96 10.70
C VAL A 40 -11.56 6.87 11.78
N ARG A 41 -10.73 7.51 12.61
CA ARG A 41 -11.17 8.43 13.66
C ARG A 41 -11.93 9.63 13.11
N ASP A 42 -11.58 10.13 11.95
CA ASP A 42 -12.20 11.32 11.41
C ASP A 42 -13.42 10.99 10.52
N GLY A 43 -13.73 9.69 10.33
CA GLY A 43 -14.85 9.24 9.49
C GLY A 43 -14.66 9.62 8.03
N GLU A 44 -13.40 9.66 7.60
CA GLU A 44 -13.02 10.03 6.24
C GLU A 44 -13.31 8.89 5.27
N ASP A 45 -13.44 9.23 3.98
CA ASP A 45 -13.41 8.25 2.90
C ASP A 45 -12.11 7.44 2.96
N PHE A 46 -12.20 6.19 3.40
CA PHE A 46 -11.04 5.37 3.69
C PHE A 46 -10.24 5.02 2.43
N ARG A 47 -10.80 5.17 1.22
CA ARG A 47 -10.05 4.99 -0.03
C ARG A 47 -8.85 5.94 -0.12
N LYS A 48 -8.95 7.12 0.50
CA LYS A 48 -7.85 8.11 0.60
C LYS A 48 -6.56 7.54 1.16
N VAL A 49 -6.64 6.44 1.92
CA VAL A 49 -5.49 5.73 2.48
C VAL A 49 -4.45 5.37 1.42
N LEU A 50 -4.83 5.15 0.16
CA LEU A 50 -3.90 4.75 -0.92
C LEU A 50 -3.44 5.88 -1.84
N TYR A 51 -4.06 7.07 -1.81
CA TYR A 51 -3.80 8.08 -2.84
C TYR A 51 -3.74 9.52 -2.36
N ASP A 52 -4.29 9.84 -1.19
CA ASP A 52 -4.42 11.25 -0.79
C ASP A 52 -3.08 11.84 -0.30
N ASP A 53 -2.97 13.16 -0.32
CA ASP A 53 -1.90 13.88 0.37
C ASP A 53 -2.24 13.99 1.86
N VAL A 54 -2.11 12.88 2.57
CA VAL A 54 -2.55 12.76 3.96
C VAL A 54 -1.53 12.06 4.84
N LEU A 55 -1.32 12.63 6.02
CA LEU A 55 -0.52 12.10 7.09
C LEU A 55 -1.18 12.48 8.42
N TYR A 56 -1.03 11.64 9.43
CA TYR A 56 -1.39 12.01 10.81
C TYR A 56 -0.15 12.00 11.69
N ILE A 57 0.03 13.09 12.45
CA ILE A 57 1.12 13.27 13.40
C ILE A 57 0.57 13.55 14.80
N GLY A 58 1.38 13.35 15.83
CA GLY A 58 1.05 13.70 17.21
C GLY A 58 0.89 15.20 17.38
N ASN A 59 -0.08 15.59 18.20
CA ASN A 59 -0.42 16.98 18.47
C ASN A 59 0.79 17.80 18.94
N ALA A 60 0.98 18.99 18.36
CA ALA A 60 2.13 19.85 18.68
C ALA A 60 2.25 20.20 20.18
N SER A 61 1.13 20.25 20.92
CA SER A 61 1.12 20.54 22.36
C SER A 61 1.81 19.48 23.23
N LEU A 62 2.04 18.27 22.69
CA LEU A 62 2.72 17.18 23.40
C LEU A 62 4.25 17.33 23.45
N ASN A 63 4.83 18.32 22.76
CA ASN A 63 6.28 18.55 22.69
C ASN A 63 7.08 17.30 22.28
N LEU A 64 6.55 16.54 21.33
CA LEU A 64 7.20 15.35 20.77
C LEU A 64 8.39 15.74 19.87
N PRO A 65 9.35 14.83 19.60
CA PRO A 65 10.30 15.02 18.51
C PRO A 65 9.58 15.34 17.20
N ASN A 66 10.16 16.18 16.35
CA ASN A 66 9.55 16.47 15.05
C ASN A 66 9.44 15.20 14.19
N TYR A 67 8.42 15.16 13.31
CA TYR A 67 8.34 14.13 12.27
C TYR A 67 9.65 14.09 11.47
N SER A 68 10.11 12.88 11.16
CA SER A 68 11.32 12.66 10.38
C SER A 68 11.07 11.61 9.31
N THR A 69 11.60 11.84 8.12
CA THR A 69 11.58 10.86 7.03
C THR A 69 12.65 9.76 7.17
N SER A 70 13.53 9.87 8.18
CA SER A 70 14.68 8.99 8.36
C SER A 70 14.77 8.33 9.74
N ASN A 71 13.72 8.41 10.56
CA ASN A 71 13.57 7.66 11.80
C ASN A 71 12.11 7.66 12.27
N ASN A 72 11.79 6.91 13.32
CA ASN A 72 10.44 6.78 13.87
C ASN A 72 10.26 7.44 15.26
N ASN A 73 11.20 8.29 15.67
CA ASN A 73 11.24 8.83 17.05
C ASN A 73 9.99 9.59 17.45
N HIS A 74 9.35 10.30 16.51
CA HIS A 74 8.10 11.03 16.75
C HIS A 74 6.98 10.10 17.24
N TYR A 75 6.77 8.98 16.54
CA TYR A 75 5.67 8.06 16.83
C TYR A 75 5.98 7.14 18.01
N GLU A 76 7.24 6.75 18.20
CA GLU A 76 7.66 6.03 19.41
C GLU A 76 7.49 6.90 20.65
N SER A 77 7.82 8.19 20.57
CA SER A 77 7.61 9.12 21.69
C SER A 77 6.12 9.36 21.95
N LEU A 78 5.30 9.46 20.90
CA LEU A 78 3.84 9.55 21.04
C LEU A 78 3.28 8.32 21.76
N GLU A 79 3.66 7.12 21.32
CA GLU A 79 3.23 5.87 21.95
C GLU A 79 3.69 5.79 23.41
N ASN A 80 4.97 6.08 23.68
CA ASN A 80 5.55 6.02 25.03
C ASN A 80 4.95 7.06 25.99
N SER A 81 4.43 8.18 25.47
CA SER A 81 3.76 9.19 26.29
C SER A 81 2.44 8.71 26.90
N GLY A 82 1.83 7.65 26.35
CA GLY A 82 0.50 7.20 26.73
C GLY A 82 -0.63 8.16 26.35
N ALA A 83 -0.36 9.16 25.52
CA ALA A 83 -1.38 10.08 25.03
C ALA A 83 -2.38 9.35 24.12
N SER A 84 -3.67 9.57 24.37
CA SER A 84 -4.78 9.02 23.57
C SER A 84 -4.61 9.37 22.09
N LEU A 85 -4.52 8.36 21.21
CA LEU A 85 -4.46 8.55 19.76
C LEU A 85 -5.79 9.07 19.21
N LYS A 86 -6.89 8.86 19.94
CA LYS A 86 -8.17 9.51 19.64
C LYS A 86 -8.02 11.03 19.70
N ASP A 87 -7.43 11.57 20.75
CA ASP A 87 -7.47 13.01 21.00
C ASP A 87 -6.23 13.74 20.48
N ASN A 88 -5.12 13.02 20.25
CA ASN A 88 -3.82 13.62 20.01
C ASN A 88 -3.22 13.36 18.61
N LEU A 89 -4.01 12.89 17.64
CA LEU A 89 -3.59 12.86 16.23
C LEU A 89 -4.13 14.08 15.47
N GLU A 90 -3.26 14.74 14.71
CA GLU A 90 -3.59 15.89 13.85
C GLU A 90 -3.39 15.52 12.39
N ARG A 91 -4.42 15.78 11.56
CA ARG A 91 -4.33 15.61 10.12
C ARG A 91 -3.45 16.70 9.52
N VAL A 92 -2.47 16.29 8.73
CA VAL A 92 -1.60 17.19 7.97
C VAL A 92 -1.46 16.70 6.52
N ASN A 93 -0.94 17.56 5.65
CA ASN A 93 -0.58 17.14 4.29
C ASN A 93 0.79 16.44 4.33
N GLN A 94 0.87 15.24 3.79
CA GLN A 94 2.10 14.45 3.73
C GLN A 94 3.23 15.20 3.02
N SER A 95 2.91 15.89 1.91
CA SER A 95 3.85 16.69 1.11
C SER A 95 4.58 17.78 1.89
N THR A 96 3.98 18.27 2.99
CA THR A 96 4.61 19.28 3.86
C THR A 96 5.76 18.71 4.69
N TYR A 97 5.78 17.40 4.92
CA TYR A 97 6.71 16.75 5.85
C TYR A 97 7.65 15.75 5.16
N THR A 98 7.28 15.20 4.00
CA THR A 98 8.08 14.16 3.33
C THR A 98 9.05 14.69 2.28
N GLY A 99 8.90 15.96 1.87
CA GLY A 99 9.64 16.51 0.73
C GLY A 99 9.15 16.04 -0.64
N LEU A 100 8.11 15.20 -0.69
CA LEU A 100 7.45 14.82 -1.93
C LEU A 100 6.56 15.97 -2.42
N PRO A 101 6.53 16.27 -3.74
CA PRO A 101 5.51 17.16 -4.26
C PRO A 101 4.11 16.54 -4.04
N PRO A 102 3.04 17.34 -3.90
CA PRO A 102 1.69 16.81 -3.67
C PRO A 102 1.21 15.80 -4.73
N SER A 103 1.72 15.85 -5.95
CA SER A 103 1.40 14.86 -7.00
C SER A 103 2.07 13.49 -6.80
N ALA A 104 3.14 13.42 -6.00
CA ALA A 104 3.92 12.21 -5.73
C ALA A 104 3.60 11.58 -4.35
N THR A 105 2.66 12.14 -3.59
CA THR A 105 2.14 11.47 -2.39
C THR A 105 1.13 10.39 -2.78
N ALA A 106 0.93 9.37 -1.96
CA ALA A 106 -0.04 8.31 -2.20
C ALA A 106 -0.49 7.70 -0.85
N GLY A 107 -1.01 8.54 0.04
CA GLY A 107 -1.42 8.16 1.39
C GLY A 107 -0.34 7.33 2.10
N VAL A 108 -0.70 6.14 2.53
CA VAL A 108 0.20 5.25 3.27
C VAL A 108 1.27 4.60 2.41
N ILE A 109 1.08 4.49 1.08
CA ILE A 109 2.07 3.89 0.17
C ILE A 109 3.40 4.63 0.29
N THR A 110 3.35 5.97 0.34
CA THR A 110 4.50 6.87 0.43
C THR A 110 4.82 7.34 1.85
N SER A 111 4.28 6.66 2.87
CA SER A 111 4.71 6.83 4.26
C SER A 111 6.15 6.30 4.46
N ARG A 112 6.87 6.81 5.46
CA ARG A 112 8.21 6.31 5.81
C ARG A 112 8.15 4.84 6.22
N ALA A 113 7.15 4.43 7.00
CA ALA A 113 7.03 3.03 7.42
C ALA A 113 6.84 2.08 6.24
N SER A 114 5.95 2.42 5.30
CA SER A 114 5.77 1.66 4.06
C SER A 114 7.04 1.65 3.22
N ALA A 115 7.67 2.82 3.05
CA ALA A 115 8.86 2.93 2.22
C ALA A 115 10.03 2.10 2.73
N ARG A 116 10.29 2.16 4.03
CA ARG A 116 11.30 1.31 4.66
C ARG A 116 11.00 -0.17 4.42
N ALA A 117 9.75 -0.57 4.61
CA ALA A 117 9.39 -1.97 4.54
C ALA A 117 9.38 -2.53 3.11
N PHE A 118 9.02 -1.73 2.10
CA PHE A 118 8.68 -2.28 0.78
C PHE A 118 9.24 -1.53 -0.45
N PHE A 119 9.86 -0.36 -0.29
CA PHE A 119 10.57 0.32 -1.40
C PHE A 119 12.05 -0.07 -1.50
N SER A 120 12.60 -0.77 -0.51
CA SER A 120 14.00 -1.21 -0.52
C SER A 120 14.25 -2.28 -1.58
N ALA A 121 15.32 -2.10 -2.34
CA ALA A 121 15.83 -3.03 -3.35
C ALA A 121 14.87 -3.34 -4.51
N GLY A 122 15.44 -3.97 -5.55
CA GLY A 122 14.72 -4.37 -6.76
C GLY A 122 13.93 -3.23 -7.40
N THR A 123 12.90 -3.61 -8.14
CA THR A 123 12.12 -2.70 -8.98
C THR A 123 10.70 -2.51 -8.43
N ASN A 124 10.63 -2.28 -7.10
CA ASN A 124 9.41 -1.99 -6.32
C ASN A 124 8.32 -3.09 -6.32
N ARG A 125 8.72 -4.34 -6.60
CA ARG A 125 7.82 -5.52 -6.50
C ARG A 125 7.24 -5.69 -5.10
N ALA A 126 8.03 -5.49 -4.05
CA ALA A 126 7.57 -5.63 -2.67
C ALA A 126 6.46 -4.62 -2.36
N MET A 127 6.65 -3.34 -2.69
CA MET A 127 5.63 -2.30 -2.51
C MET A 127 4.31 -2.66 -3.19
N PHE A 128 4.38 -3.10 -4.45
CA PHE A 128 3.22 -3.52 -5.20
C PHE A 128 2.51 -4.71 -4.54
N ARG A 129 3.25 -5.79 -4.26
CA ARG A 129 2.73 -7.02 -3.65
C ARG A 129 2.06 -6.75 -2.30
N PHE A 130 2.74 -6.05 -1.39
CA PHE A 130 2.20 -5.79 -0.07
C PHE A 130 1.04 -4.79 -0.11
N THR A 131 0.97 -3.89 -1.09
CA THR A 131 -0.25 -3.09 -1.33
C THR A 131 -1.44 -3.99 -1.67
N LEU A 132 -1.26 -5.00 -2.52
CA LEU A 132 -2.33 -5.97 -2.83
C LEU A 132 -2.74 -6.80 -1.61
N ILE A 133 -1.77 -7.35 -0.88
CA ILE A 133 -2.05 -8.15 0.33
C ILE A 133 -2.77 -7.29 1.37
N ASN A 134 -2.28 -6.08 1.61
CA ASN A 134 -2.76 -5.23 2.69
C ASN A 134 -4.06 -4.52 2.36
N HIS A 135 -4.36 -4.26 1.09
CA HIS A 135 -5.53 -3.45 0.73
C HIS A 135 -6.51 -4.10 -0.21
N MET A 136 -6.14 -5.21 -0.85
CA MET A 136 -7.00 -5.96 -1.76
C MET A 136 -7.16 -7.43 -1.32
N CYS A 137 -6.48 -7.87 -0.26
CA CYS A 137 -6.54 -9.23 0.29
C CYS A 137 -6.27 -10.32 -0.76
N ASN A 138 -5.41 -9.99 -1.73
CA ASN A 138 -4.93 -10.91 -2.75
C ASN A 138 -3.40 -10.82 -2.82
N ASP A 139 -2.72 -11.96 -2.86
CA ASP A 139 -1.29 -12.03 -3.22
C ASP A 139 -1.13 -12.22 -4.74
N LEU A 140 0.08 -12.03 -5.25
CA LEU A 140 0.41 -12.12 -6.68
C LEU A 140 0.02 -13.47 -7.29
N GLU A 141 0.19 -14.56 -6.54
CA GLU A 141 -0.19 -15.91 -6.97
C GLU A 141 -1.71 -16.05 -7.20
N GLN A 142 -2.53 -15.32 -6.44
CA GLN A 142 -3.99 -15.37 -6.55
C GLN A 142 -4.54 -14.54 -7.72
N VAL A 143 -3.71 -13.63 -8.25
CA VAL A 143 -4.02 -12.76 -9.39
C VAL A 143 -3.12 -13.04 -10.59
N ALA A 144 -2.41 -14.17 -10.59
CA ALA A 144 -1.59 -14.57 -11.73
C ALA A 144 -2.48 -14.88 -12.95
N ASP A 145 -2.20 -14.27 -14.09
CA ASP A 145 -2.93 -14.48 -15.34
C ASP A 145 -1.97 -14.61 -16.53
N VAL A 146 -1.77 -15.85 -16.98
CA VAL A 146 -0.87 -16.21 -18.09
C VAL A 146 -1.43 -15.88 -19.47
N THR A 147 -2.66 -15.34 -19.55
CA THR A 147 -3.35 -15.07 -20.82
C THR A 147 -3.24 -13.61 -21.29
N LEU A 148 -2.66 -12.75 -20.44
CA LEU A 148 -2.53 -11.31 -20.71
C LEU A 148 -1.26 -10.97 -21.52
N PRO A 149 -1.22 -9.79 -22.17
CA PRO A 149 -0.05 -9.33 -22.92
C PRO A 149 1.23 -9.27 -22.07
N THR A 150 2.36 -9.60 -22.71
CA THR A 150 3.68 -9.73 -22.07
C THR A 150 4.66 -8.62 -22.47
N ASP A 151 4.17 -7.62 -23.20
CA ASP A 151 4.94 -6.51 -23.80
C ASP A 151 5.60 -5.59 -22.79
N ARG A 152 5.05 -5.52 -21.57
CA ARG A 152 5.57 -4.71 -20.46
C ARG A 152 6.44 -5.50 -19.48
N ILE A 153 6.68 -6.80 -19.71
CA ILE A 153 7.57 -7.57 -18.83
C ILE A 153 9.00 -7.13 -19.05
N ARG A 154 9.65 -6.69 -17.96
CA ARG A 154 10.93 -5.99 -18.02
C ARG A 154 12.11 -6.87 -18.40
N GLN A 155 13.18 -6.19 -18.81
CA GLN A 155 14.48 -6.78 -19.17
C GLN A 155 15.22 -7.46 -18.01
N ASP A 156 14.90 -7.12 -16.75
CA ASP A 156 15.54 -7.66 -15.53
C ASP A 156 15.05 -9.05 -15.12
N VAL A 157 14.12 -9.64 -15.88
CA VAL A 157 13.48 -10.92 -15.58
C VAL A 157 13.95 -12.01 -16.56
N SER A 158 14.55 -13.08 -16.05
CA SER A 158 15.01 -14.20 -16.87
C SER A 158 13.85 -14.87 -17.60
N ARG A 159 14.01 -15.14 -18.90
CA ARG A 159 13.08 -15.93 -19.72
C ARG A 159 13.38 -17.43 -19.70
N SER A 160 14.43 -17.84 -19.01
CA SER A 160 14.83 -19.24 -18.82
C SER A 160 15.33 -19.46 -17.38
N PRO A 161 14.49 -19.19 -16.36
CA PRO A 161 14.90 -19.37 -14.97
C PRO A 161 15.27 -20.84 -14.73
N GLY A 162 16.46 -21.08 -14.16
CA GLY A 162 17.01 -22.43 -14.01
C GLY A 162 17.36 -23.13 -15.33
N GLY A 163 17.44 -22.40 -16.45
CA GLY A 163 17.70 -22.94 -17.78
C GLY A 163 16.45 -23.47 -18.52
N ASP A 164 15.25 -23.31 -17.95
CA ASP A 164 14.00 -23.82 -18.53
C ASP A 164 12.98 -22.70 -18.80
N SER A 165 12.76 -22.37 -20.06
CA SER A 165 11.82 -21.32 -20.46
C SER A 165 10.36 -21.66 -20.17
N ARG A 166 10.03 -22.95 -19.99
CA ARG A 166 8.67 -23.37 -19.62
C ARG A 166 8.30 -22.89 -18.23
N VAL A 167 9.27 -22.68 -17.34
CA VAL A 167 9.02 -22.15 -16.00
C VAL A 167 8.55 -20.70 -16.10
N PHE A 168 9.18 -19.89 -16.96
CA PHE A 168 8.74 -18.52 -17.23
C PHE A 168 7.35 -18.52 -17.85
N LEU A 169 7.15 -19.27 -18.94
CA LEU A 169 5.93 -19.27 -19.74
C LEU A 169 4.69 -19.80 -19.00
N ASN A 170 4.85 -20.69 -18.03
CA ASN A 170 3.71 -21.30 -17.33
C ASN A 170 3.48 -20.73 -15.93
N ASN A 171 4.48 -20.11 -15.30
CA ASN A 171 4.38 -19.67 -13.91
C ASN A 171 4.69 -18.17 -13.76
N CYS A 172 5.91 -17.75 -14.12
CA CYS A 172 6.36 -16.38 -13.84
C CYS A 172 5.55 -15.35 -14.64
N VAL A 173 5.24 -15.65 -15.91
CA VAL A 173 4.51 -14.75 -16.79
C VAL A 173 3.19 -14.31 -16.16
N GLY A 174 2.50 -15.20 -15.44
CA GLY A 174 1.19 -14.89 -14.85
C GLY A 174 1.23 -13.76 -13.83
N CYS A 175 2.26 -13.70 -12.99
CA CYS A 175 2.41 -12.58 -12.06
C CYS A 175 2.89 -11.31 -12.79
N HIS A 176 3.84 -11.46 -13.71
CA HIS A 176 4.48 -10.33 -14.38
C HIS A 176 3.58 -9.56 -15.35
N THR A 177 2.65 -10.22 -16.06
CA THR A 177 1.74 -9.58 -17.02
C THR A 177 0.84 -8.52 -16.37
N GLY A 178 0.46 -8.71 -15.10
CA GLY A 178 -0.28 -7.69 -14.34
C GLY A 178 0.61 -6.76 -13.54
N MET A 179 1.62 -7.31 -12.87
CA MET A 179 2.47 -6.57 -11.95
C MET A 179 3.37 -5.56 -12.66
N ASP A 180 4.09 -5.96 -13.71
CA ASP A 180 5.13 -5.11 -14.32
C ASP A 180 4.55 -3.82 -14.94
N PRO A 181 3.44 -3.85 -15.71
CA PRO A 181 2.82 -2.64 -16.21
C PRO A 181 2.42 -1.65 -15.11
N MET A 182 1.95 -2.15 -13.96
CA MET A 182 1.48 -1.31 -12.86
C MET A 182 2.57 -0.86 -11.90
N THR A 183 3.57 -1.70 -11.63
CA THR A 183 4.71 -1.37 -10.76
C THR A 183 5.56 -0.23 -11.35
N GLN A 184 5.42 0.05 -12.65
CA GLN A 184 5.97 1.24 -13.28
C GLN A 184 5.49 2.55 -12.62
N ALA A 185 4.32 2.58 -11.98
CA ALA A 185 3.87 3.74 -11.20
C ALA A 185 4.87 4.20 -10.13
N PHE A 186 5.78 3.30 -9.73
CA PHE A 186 6.83 3.57 -8.75
C PHE A 186 8.20 3.89 -9.38
N ALA A 187 8.30 4.06 -10.69
CA ALA A 187 9.58 4.20 -11.41
C ALA A 187 10.46 5.35 -10.95
N TYR A 188 9.88 6.38 -10.35
CA TYR A 188 10.59 7.54 -9.82
C TYR A 188 10.92 7.46 -8.33
N TYR A 189 10.51 6.40 -7.63
CA TYR A 189 10.70 6.24 -6.19
C TYR A 189 11.79 5.23 -5.86
N ASP A 190 12.63 5.58 -4.89
CA ASP A 190 13.59 4.66 -4.29
C ASP A 190 13.68 4.83 -2.77
N TYR A 191 14.28 3.86 -2.09
CA TYR A 191 14.59 3.95 -0.67
C TYR A 191 16.10 4.08 -0.48
N GLU A 192 16.57 5.27 -0.13
CA GLU A 192 17.99 5.59 0.05
C GLU A 192 18.42 5.28 1.49
N TYR A 193 19.40 4.40 1.64
CA TYR A 193 20.04 4.05 2.91
C TYR A 193 21.48 3.53 2.68
N ASP A 194 22.33 3.56 3.70
CA ASP A 194 23.68 2.99 3.63
C ASP A 194 23.66 1.53 4.10
N ALA A 195 23.62 0.60 3.16
CA ALA A 195 23.56 -0.84 3.48
C ALA A 195 24.77 -1.37 4.28
N ASN A 196 25.91 -0.66 4.34
CA ASN A 196 27.07 -1.09 5.11
C ASN A 196 26.96 -0.72 6.60
N THR A 197 26.38 0.45 6.89
CA THR A 197 26.24 0.96 8.27
C THR A 197 24.82 0.85 8.82
N ASP A 198 23.84 0.64 7.96
CA ASP A 198 22.42 0.52 8.25
C ASP A 198 21.80 -0.63 7.41
N PRO A 199 22.18 -1.89 7.68
CA PRO A 199 21.76 -3.03 6.87
C PRO A 199 20.24 -3.26 6.86
N ASP A 200 19.52 -2.77 7.87
CA ASP A 200 18.07 -2.89 8.00
C ASP A 200 17.31 -1.64 7.50
N GLY A 201 18.03 -0.66 6.93
CA GLY A 201 17.47 0.57 6.39
C GLY A 201 16.71 1.41 7.43
N GLU A 202 17.05 1.34 8.72
CA GLU A 202 16.33 2.07 9.77
C GLU A 202 16.53 3.58 9.69
N LEU A 203 17.64 4.05 9.13
CA LEU A 203 17.95 5.45 8.96
C LEU A 203 17.69 5.94 7.53
N GLY A 204 17.14 5.07 6.68
CA GLY A 204 16.83 5.38 5.30
C GLY A 204 15.60 6.26 5.12
N ARG A 205 15.44 6.78 3.90
CA ARG A 205 14.28 7.61 3.51
C ARG A 205 13.79 7.28 2.10
N LEU A 206 12.51 7.53 1.85
CA LEU A 206 11.95 7.55 0.51
C LEU A 206 12.53 8.75 -0.25
N VAL A 207 13.02 8.51 -1.46
CA VAL A 207 13.46 9.53 -2.40
C VAL A 207 12.63 9.48 -3.67
N TYR A 208 12.49 10.61 -4.35
CA TYR A 208 11.68 10.75 -5.54
C TYR A 208 12.36 11.70 -6.54
N ASN A 209 12.51 11.27 -7.79
CA ASN A 209 13.04 12.11 -8.86
C ASN A 209 11.95 13.04 -9.40
N ALA A 210 11.94 14.29 -8.94
CA ALA A 210 10.97 15.31 -9.31
C ALA A 210 11.15 15.79 -10.76
N ILE A 211 10.23 16.67 -11.21
CA ILE A 211 10.36 17.31 -12.52
C ILE A 211 11.64 18.15 -12.53
N GLY A 212 12.51 17.91 -13.51
CA GLY A 212 13.81 18.59 -13.63
C GLY A 212 14.97 17.85 -12.96
N GLU A 213 14.69 16.77 -12.23
CA GLU A 213 15.71 15.87 -11.70
C GLU A 213 15.89 14.69 -12.66
N THR A 214 17.12 14.20 -12.76
CA THR A 214 17.46 13.03 -13.58
C THR A 214 18.41 12.13 -12.82
N ASP A 215 18.14 10.84 -12.87
CA ASP A 215 19.07 9.81 -12.46
C ASP A 215 20.26 9.78 -13.44
N PRO A 216 21.51 9.82 -12.94
CA PRO A 216 22.70 9.88 -13.79
C PRO A 216 22.95 8.61 -14.59
N GLU A 217 22.44 7.45 -14.15
CA GLU A 217 22.59 6.17 -14.85
C GLU A 217 21.56 6.03 -15.98
N THR A 218 20.32 6.45 -15.73
CA THR A 218 19.24 6.32 -16.74
C THR A 218 19.14 7.52 -17.67
N GLY A 219 19.69 8.68 -17.29
CA GLY A 219 19.53 9.94 -18.03
C GLY A 219 18.08 10.44 -18.07
N SER A 220 17.23 9.90 -17.19
CA SER A 220 15.79 10.19 -17.11
C SER A 220 15.37 10.34 -15.65
N ARG A 221 14.08 10.54 -15.38
CA ARG A 221 13.58 10.53 -13.99
C ARG A 221 13.50 9.12 -13.40
N VAL A 222 13.56 8.08 -14.22
CA VAL A 222 13.50 6.68 -13.77
C VAL A 222 14.70 6.36 -12.90
N GLN A 223 14.46 5.80 -11.72
CA GLN A 223 15.50 5.37 -10.79
C GLN A 223 16.37 4.28 -11.43
N ALA A 224 17.69 4.35 -11.25
CA ALA A 224 18.68 3.41 -11.77
C ALA A 224 18.27 1.94 -11.64
N LYS A 225 17.67 1.58 -10.49
CA LYS A 225 17.20 0.22 -10.19
C LYS A 225 16.23 -0.37 -11.21
N TYR A 226 15.53 0.43 -12.01
CA TYR A 226 14.66 -0.06 -13.10
C TYR A 226 15.42 -0.44 -14.38
N HIS A 227 16.67 0.01 -14.53
CA HIS A 227 17.51 -0.27 -15.69
C HIS A 227 18.68 -1.22 -15.37
N ILE A 228 18.82 -1.66 -14.10
CA ILE A 228 19.77 -2.71 -13.74
C ILE A 228 19.42 -4.03 -14.41
N ASN A 229 20.43 -4.89 -14.60
CA ASN A 229 20.27 -6.23 -15.19
C ASN A 229 19.69 -6.23 -16.62
N SER A 230 19.94 -5.19 -17.41
CA SER A 230 19.49 -5.07 -18.80
C SER A 230 19.93 -6.23 -19.70
N ALA A 231 21.06 -6.88 -19.38
CA ALA A 231 21.57 -8.04 -20.11
C ALA A 231 20.83 -9.37 -19.78
N THR A 232 19.92 -9.39 -18.80
CA THR A 232 19.17 -10.62 -18.44
C THR A 232 18.24 -11.05 -19.57
N PHE A 233 17.55 -10.10 -20.19
CA PHE A 233 16.79 -10.30 -21.42
C PHE A 233 16.73 -8.97 -22.17
N GLU A 234 17.68 -8.75 -23.08
CA GLU A 234 17.88 -7.46 -23.79
C GLU A 234 16.65 -7.00 -24.59
N GLN A 235 15.78 -7.92 -25.01
CA GLN A 235 14.54 -7.61 -25.72
C GLN A 235 13.35 -7.33 -24.78
N GLY A 236 13.58 -7.34 -23.46
CA GLY A 236 12.56 -7.04 -22.47
C GLY A 236 12.22 -5.56 -22.43
N TYR A 237 11.13 -5.24 -21.73
CA TYR A 237 10.67 -3.87 -21.63
C TYR A 237 11.66 -2.99 -20.83
N VAL A 238 12.02 -1.84 -21.40
CA VAL A 238 12.78 -0.79 -20.72
C VAL A 238 11.80 0.25 -20.20
N THR A 239 11.76 0.46 -18.89
CA THR A 239 10.86 1.42 -18.24
C THR A 239 11.27 2.87 -18.58
N PRO A 240 10.45 3.65 -19.33
CA PRO A 240 10.83 4.99 -19.76
C PRO A 240 10.36 6.11 -18.82
N ASP A 241 9.32 5.87 -18.02
CA ASP A 241 8.63 6.83 -17.17
C ASP A 241 7.83 6.12 -16.07
N ASP A 242 6.94 6.84 -15.37
CA ASP A 242 6.04 6.31 -14.34
C ASP A 242 4.60 6.05 -14.83
N SER A 243 4.39 5.94 -16.15
CA SER A 243 3.10 5.56 -16.73
C SER A 243 2.75 4.09 -16.44
N TRP A 244 1.49 3.80 -16.16
CA TRP A 244 1.04 2.45 -15.86
C TRP A 244 -0.28 2.12 -16.54
N ASP A 245 -0.51 0.83 -16.79
CA ASP A 245 -1.75 0.27 -17.34
C ASP A 245 -2.21 -0.92 -16.50
N ASN A 246 -3.50 -1.02 -16.21
CA ASN A 246 -4.08 -2.13 -15.47
C ASN A 246 -4.62 -3.21 -16.42
N TYR A 247 -3.78 -4.17 -16.79
CA TYR A 247 -4.19 -5.29 -17.64
C TYR A 247 -5.21 -6.22 -16.95
N TRP A 248 -5.32 -6.18 -15.62
CA TRP A 248 -6.32 -6.94 -14.87
C TRP A 248 -7.76 -6.44 -15.05
N ARG A 249 -7.96 -5.32 -15.73
CA ARG A 249 -9.28 -4.93 -16.27
C ARG A 249 -9.79 -5.86 -17.38
N GLN A 250 -8.96 -6.80 -17.83
CA GLN A 250 -9.31 -7.87 -18.74
C GLN A 250 -9.02 -9.24 -18.10
N GLY A 251 -9.32 -10.31 -18.84
CA GLY A 251 -9.02 -11.67 -18.37
C GLY A 251 -9.79 -12.07 -17.11
N ALA A 252 -9.16 -12.93 -16.30
CA ALA A 252 -9.75 -13.50 -15.09
C ALA A 252 -9.87 -12.48 -13.95
N ASN A 253 -8.96 -11.50 -13.91
CA ASN A 253 -8.88 -10.53 -12.82
C ASN A 253 -9.87 -9.36 -12.93
N ARG A 254 -10.74 -9.35 -13.95
CA ARG A 254 -11.96 -8.52 -13.97
C ARG A 254 -12.83 -8.75 -12.73
N ARG A 255 -12.75 -9.95 -12.14
CA ARG A 255 -13.41 -10.32 -10.88
C ARG A 255 -13.04 -9.45 -9.68
N LEU A 256 -11.98 -8.63 -9.78
CA LEU A 256 -11.60 -7.69 -8.73
C LEU A 256 -12.49 -6.43 -8.71
N GLY A 257 -13.38 -6.27 -9.69
CA GLY A 257 -14.41 -5.23 -9.72
C GLY A 257 -13.85 -3.83 -9.89
N TRP A 258 -13.09 -3.61 -10.96
CA TRP A 258 -12.48 -2.32 -11.28
C TRP A 258 -13.52 -1.26 -11.63
N ASP A 259 -13.38 -0.05 -11.08
CA ASP A 259 -14.31 1.06 -11.33
C ASP A 259 -14.30 1.46 -12.82
N PRO A 260 -15.44 1.34 -13.54
CA PRO A 260 -15.52 1.67 -14.95
C PRO A 260 -15.42 3.18 -15.25
N SER A 261 -15.55 4.04 -14.23
CA SER A 261 -15.36 5.49 -14.38
C SER A 261 -13.89 5.91 -14.38
N LEU A 262 -12.99 5.04 -13.90
CA LEU A 262 -11.55 5.25 -13.95
C LEU A 262 -10.96 4.72 -15.26
N PRO A 263 -9.89 5.36 -15.78
CA PRO A 263 -9.33 5.04 -17.09
C PRO A 263 -8.66 3.66 -17.16
N GLY A 264 -8.28 3.07 -16.02
CA GLY A 264 -7.48 1.84 -16.00
C GLY A 264 -6.03 2.01 -16.41
N SER A 265 -5.56 3.26 -16.43
CA SER A 265 -4.18 3.64 -16.69
C SER A 265 -3.90 4.98 -16.00
N GLY A 266 -2.64 5.36 -15.88
CA GLY A 266 -2.29 6.61 -15.21
C GLY A 266 -0.78 6.84 -15.13
N SER A 267 -0.38 7.71 -14.21
CA SER A 267 1.03 7.97 -13.92
C SER A 267 1.24 8.16 -12.42
N GLY A 268 2.29 7.53 -11.90
CA GLY A 268 2.70 7.67 -10.51
C GLY A 268 1.84 6.90 -9.50
N ALA A 269 2.41 6.71 -8.31
CA ALA A 269 1.81 5.99 -7.19
C ALA A 269 0.40 6.49 -6.81
N LYS A 270 0.15 7.80 -6.86
CA LYS A 270 -1.15 8.41 -6.53
C LYS A 270 -2.28 7.84 -7.36
N SER A 271 -2.11 7.83 -8.69
CA SER A 271 -3.17 7.36 -9.59
C SER A 271 -3.36 5.86 -9.55
N LEU A 272 -2.28 5.09 -9.35
CA LEU A 272 -2.40 3.65 -9.10
C LEU A 272 -3.14 3.36 -7.79
N GLY A 273 -2.85 4.12 -6.73
CA GLY A 273 -3.57 4.03 -5.47
C GLY A 273 -5.07 4.32 -5.62
N MET A 274 -5.45 5.28 -6.46
CA MET A 274 -6.85 5.54 -6.80
C MET A 274 -7.48 4.35 -7.53
N GLU A 275 -6.79 3.76 -8.50
CA GLU A 275 -7.28 2.58 -9.23
C GLU A 275 -7.58 1.42 -8.27
N PHE A 276 -6.67 1.13 -7.34
CA PHE A 276 -6.85 0.06 -6.36
C PHE A 276 -7.94 0.36 -5.35
N ALA A 277 -7.97 1.57 -4.78
CA ALA A 277 -8.92 1.94 -3.75
C ALA A 277 -10.38 2.01 -4.23
N ASN A 278 -10.59 2.13 -5.54
CA ASN A 278 -11.93 2.13 -6.14
C ASN A 278 -12.39 0.74 -6.63
N SER A 279 -11.61 -0.31 -6.40
CA SER A 279 -12.03 -1.68 -6.74
C SER A 279 -13.03 -2.27 -5.72
N GLU A 280 -13.87 -3.20 -6.15
CA GLU A 280 -14.68 -4.04 -5.25
C GLU A 280 -13.77 -4.86 -4.31
N ALA A 281 -12.65 -5.37 -4.82
CA ALA A 281 -11.67 -6.11 -4.03
C ALA A 281 -11.09 -5.30 -2.86
N PHE A 282 -10.91 -3.98 -3.02
CA PHE A 282 -10.52 -3.10 -1.93
C PHE A 282 -11.60 -3.07 -0.84
N ALA A 283 -12.84 -2.77 -1.22
CA ALA A 283 -13.96 -2.70 -0.28
C ALA A 283 -14.17 -4.02 0.47
N GLU A 284 -14.16 -5.14 -0.26
CA GLU A 284 -14.24 -6.48 0.33
C GLU A 284 -13.10 -6.75 1.31
N CYS A 285 -11.87 -6.37 0.96
CA CYS A 285 -10.72 -6.61 1.82
C CYS A 285 -10.85 -5.85 3.15
N GLN A 286 -11.18 -4.56 3.09
CA GLN A 286 -11.33 -3.76 4.31
C GLN A 286 -12.42 -4.32 5.21
N VAL A 287 -13.58 -4.69 4.65
CA VAL A 287 -14.69 -5.25 5.42
C VAL A 287 -14.36 -6.61 6.02
N LYS A 288 -13.73 -7.52 5.26
CA LYS A 288 -13.30 -8.83 5.79
C LYS A 288 -12.32 -8.68 6.94
N LYS A 289 -11.35 -7.78 6.83
CA LYS A 289 -10.39 -7.50 7.90
C LYS A 289 -11.08 -6.96 9.15
N VAL A 290 -12.04 -6.04 9.00
CA VAL A 290 -12.80 -5.52 10.14
C VAL A 290 -13.64 -6.62 10.78
N PHE A 291 -14.34 -7.42 9.98
CA PHE A 291 -15.10 -8.57 10.46
C PHE A 291 -14.21 -9.51 11.28
N GLU A 292 -13.07 -9.93 10.73
CA GLU A 292 -12.12 -10.82 11.42
C GLU A 292 -11.58 -10.20 12.71
N ASN A 293 -11.32 -8.90 12.71
CA ASN A 293 -10.82 -8.18 13.88
C ASN A 293 -11.87 -8.10 15.01
N VAL A 294 -13.14 -7.90 14.66
CA VAL A 294 -14.23 -7.71 15.63
C VAL A 294 -14.82 -9.03 16.09
N CYS A 295 -15.03 -9.97 15.17
CA CYS A 295 -15.63 -11.27 15.42
C CYS A 295 -14.60 -12.33 15.84
N LEU A 296 -13.30 -12.01 15.75
CA LEU A 296 -12.18 -12.88 16.10
C LEU A 296 -12.14 -14.20 15.31
N ARG A 297 -12.78 -14.22 14.14
CA ARG A 297 -12.86 -15.37 13.23
C ARG A 297 -13.14 -14.90 11.79
N PRO A 298 -12.71 -15.67 10.77
CA PRO A 298 -13.13 -15.39 9.40
C PRO A 298 -14.62 -15.71 9.19
N PRO A 299 -15.24 -15.15 8.13
CA PRO A 299 -16.58 -15.56 7.69
C PRO A 299 -16.60 -17.05 7.36
N SER A 300 -17.38 -17.82 8.11
CA SER A 300 -17.34 -19.29 8.13
C SER A 300 -18.57 -19.93 7.47
N ASP A 301 -19.74 -19.32 7.60
CA ASP A 301 -21.00 -19.85 7.09
C ASP A 301 -21.73 -18.90 6.11
N SER A 302 -22.92 -19.30 5.69
CA SER A 302 -23.73 -18.51 4.76
C SER A 302 -24.25 -17.21 5.36
N ALA A 303 -24.51 -17.16 6.68
CA ALA A 303 -24.96 -15.97 7.36
C ALA A 303 -23.82 -14.95 7.42
N ASP A 304 -22.60 -15.38 7.81
CA ASP A 304 -21.41 -14.53 7.84
C ASP A 304 -21.12 -13.93 6.47
N ARG A 305 -21.14 -14.76 5.42
CA ARG A 305 -20.87 -14.29 4.04
C ARG A 305 -21.93 -13.31 3.56
N SER A 306 -23.20 -13.52 3.94
CA SER A 306 -24.28 -12.59 3.62
C SER A 306 -24.11 -11.26 4.37
N GLN A 307 -23.71 -11.32 5.65
CA GLN A 307 -23.44 -10.14 6.46
C GLN A 307 -22.25 -9.34 5.91
N VAL A 308 -21.13 -9.98 5.59
CA VAL A 308 -19.98 -9.32 4.95
C VAL A 308 -20.39 -8.66 3.65
N SER A 309 -21.16 -9.34 2.79
CA SER A 309 -21.66 -8.74 1.55
C SER A 309 -22.54 -7.50 1.81
N SER A 310 -23.39 -7.54 2.84
CA SER A 310 -24.20 -6.40 3.26
C SER A 310 -23.34 -5.23 3.74
N MET A 311 -22.31 -5.50 4.55
CA MET A 311 -21.38 -4.48 5.05
C MET A 311 -20.52 -3.89 3.93
N VAL A 312 -20.14 -4.66 2.91
CA VAL A 312 -19.45 -4.13 1.71
C VAL A 312 -20.34 -3.13 0.96
N ALA A 313 -21.61 -3.48 0.75
CA ALA A 313 -22.56 -2.56 0.13
C ALA A 313 -22.79 -1.30 0.99
N SER A 314 -22.91 -1.48 2.31
CA SER A 314 -23.02 -0.39 3.29
C SER A 314 -21.81 0.54 3.21
N PHE A 315 -20.60 -0.01 3.30
CA PHE A 315 -19.33 0.71 3.21
C PHE A 315 -19.25 1.58 1.96
N ALA A 316 -19.54 1.01 0.79
CA ALA A 316 -19.52 1.77 -0.47
C ALA A 316 -20.59 2.87 -0.53
N SER A 317 -21.81 2.60 -0.03
CA SER A 317 -22.92 3.57 -0.08
C SER A 317 -22.81 4.70 0.94
N GLN A 318 -22.05 4.50 2.02
CA GLN A 318 -21.89 5.46 3.12
C GLN A 318 -20.54 6.19 3.06
N GLY A 319 -20.02 6.38 1.86
CA GLY A 319 -18.82 7.19 1.63
C GLY A 319 -17.52 6.53 2.08
N TYR A 320 -17.49 5.20 2.20
CA TYR A 320 -16.32 4.42 2.62
C TYR A 320 -15.82 4.80 4.02
N ASP A 321 -16.72 5.07 4.97
CA ASP A 321 -16.37 5.21 6.39
C ASP A 321 -16.11 3.84 7.03
N LEU A 322 -14.83 3.53 7.28
CA LEU A 322 -14.45 2.24 7.86
C LEU A 322 -14.88 2.12 9.33
N LYS A 323 -15.02 3.25 10.04
CA LYS A 323 -15.50 3.25 11.43
C LYS A 323 -16.90 2.65 11.53
N GLN A 324 -17.74 2.92 10.54
CA GLN A 324 -19.06 2.32 10.48
C GLN A 324 -19.02 0.80 10.32
N VAL A 325 -18.13 0.27 9.50
CA VAL A 325 -17.96 -1.18 9.33
C VAL A 325 -17.61 -1.86 10.66
N PHE A 326 -16.80 -1.19 11.51
CA PHE A 326 -16.53 -1.67 12.87
C PHE A 326 -17.79 -1.71 13.73
N ALA A 327 -18.65 -0.70 13.64
CA ALA A 327 -19.93 -0.68 14.35
C ALA A 327 -20.87 -1.81 13.89
N GLU A 328 -21.02 -1.98 12.57
CA GLU A 328 -21.88 -3.02 11.97
C GLU A 328 -21.40 -4.43 12.34
N SER A 329 -20.08 -4.67 12.27
CA SER A 329 -19.48 -5.94 12.68
C SER A 329 -19.68 -6.20 14.17
N ALA A 330 -19.54 -5.17 15.01
CA ALA A 330 -19.71 -5.30 16.45
C ALA A 330 -21.17 -5.63 16.82
N VAL A 331 -22.15 -5.03 16.13
CA VAL A 331 -23.57 -5.37 16.33
C VAL A 331 -23.86 -6.80 15.91
N TYR A 332 -23.28 -7.26 14.80
CA TYR A 332 -23.49 -8.62 14.31
C TYR A 332 -22.88 -9.68 15.24
N CYS A 333 -21.65 -9.46 15.70
CA CYS A 333 -20.91 -10.43 16.51
C CYS A 333 -21.14 -10.30 18.02
N MET A 334 -21.99 -9.36 18.44
CA MET A 334 -22.38 -9.21 19.85
C MET A 334 -23.30 -10.37 20.27
N GLY A 335 -22.76 -11.31 21.05
CA GLY A 335 -23.52 -12.42 21.64
C GLY A 335 -23.15 -13.81 21.12
N GLU A 336 -22.12 -13.91 20.26
CA GLU A 336 -21.49 -15.16 19.84
C GLU A 336 -20.36 -15.62 20.76
#